data_AF-A0A376TKN9-F1
#
_entry.id   AF-A0A376TKN9-F1
#
_cell.length_a   1.000
_cell.length_b   1.000
_cell.length_c   1.000
_cell.angle_alpha   90.00
_cell.angle_beta   90.00
_cell.angle_gamma   90.00
#
_symmetry.space_group_name_H-M   'P 1'
#
loop_
_entity.id
_entity.type
_entity.pdbx_description
1 polymer ?
#
loop_
_entity_poly.entity_id
_entity_poly.type
_entity_poly.pdbx_seq_one_letter_code
_entity_poly.pdbx_strand_id
1 'polypeptide(L)' 'MNFIPCHHVNAVGPMGRHYFCQYADAGGRDVTDGNRAYCNLNEGIGKVMRFGAYGEDVLTRHRWMRMC' A
#
# COMPACT_ATOMS: atom_id res chain seq x y z
N MET A 1 -17.44 -4.07 -4.04
CA MET A 1 -16.14 -3.38 -4.15
C MET A 1 -16.43 -1.89 -4.00
N ASN A 2 -15.87 -1.22 -2.98
CA ASN A 2 -16.07 0.22 -2.79
C ASN A 2 -14.74 0.95 -3.06
N PHE A 3 -14.76 1.93 -3.95
CA PHE A 3 -13.58 2.70 -4.32
C PHE A 3 -13.69 4.09 -3.70
N ILE A 4 -12.82 4.34 -2.72
CA ILE A 4 -12.72 5.65 -2.05
C ILE A 4 -11.29 6.15 -2.17
N PRO A 5 -11.08 7.48 -2.28
CA PRO A 5 -9.75 8.07 -2.25
C PRO A 5 -9.00 7.69 -0.96
N CYS A 6 -7.69 7.42 -1.08
CA CYS A 6 -6.85 7.06 0.07
C CYS A 6 -6.90 8.15 1.17
N HIS A 7 -6.99 9.42 0.76
CA HIS A 7 -7.06 10.57 1.67
C HIS A 7 -8.31 10.58 2.56
N HIS A 8 -9.40 9.91 2.19
CA HIS A 8 -10.60 9.80 3.04
C HIS A 8 -10.41 8.84 4.22
N VAL A 9 -9.38 7.98 4.17
CA VAL A 9 -9.07 6.97 5.20
C VAL A 9 -7.68 7.19 5.82
N ASN A 10 -7.17 8.42 5.74
CA ASN A 10 -5.83 8.79 6.21
C ASN A 10 -4.72 7.89 5.63
N ALA A 11 -4.91 7.40 4.41
CA ALA A 11 -3.92 6.58 3.72
C ALA A 11 -3.33 7.34 2.52
N VAL A 12 -2.11 6.99 2.16
CA VAL A 12 -1.42 7.47 0.97
C VAL A 12 -0.97 6.26 0.15
N GLY A 13 -1.47 6.17 -1.09
CA GLY A 13 -1.16 5.07 -1.98
C GLY A 13 0.11 5.31 -2.81
N PRO A 14 0.86 4.26 -3.17
CA PRO A 14 1.99 4.36 -4.11
C PRO A 14 1.52 4.64 -5.55
N MET A 15 2.47 4.91 -6.44
CA MET A 15 2.29 5.45 -7.81
C MET A 15 1.35 4.65 -8.76
N GLY A 16 0.78 3.51 -8.35
CA GLY A 16 -0.23 2.77 -9.12
C GLY A 16 -1.67 3.17 -8.83
N ARG A 17 -1.94 4.06 -7.85
CA ARG A 17 -3.30 4.39 -7.34
C ARG A 17 -4.12 3.18 -6.86
N HIS A 18 -3.49 2.02 -6.67
CA HIS A 18 -4.12 0.84 -6.08
C HIS A 18 -3.70 0.76 -4.62
N TYR A 19 -4.67 0.82 -3.72
CA TYR A 19 -4.47 0.66 -2.28
C TYR A 19 -5.58 -0.25 -1.75
N PHE A 20 -5.20 -1.30 -1.04
CA PHE A 20 -6.15 -2.23 -0.43
C PHE A 20 -5.85 -2.29 1.07
N CYS A 21 -6.88 -2.14 1.91
CA CYS A 21 -6.75 -2.25 3.38
C CYS A 21 -6.21 -3.60 3.87
N GLN A 22 -6.10 -4.60 3.00
CA GLN A 22 -5.60 -5.92 3.35
C GLN A 22 -4.12 -6.11 3.02
N TYR A 23 -3.44 -5.08 2.53
CA TYR A 23 -2.00 -5.11 2.35
C TYR A 23 -1.29 -4.64 3.61
N ALA A 24 -0.06 -5.12 3.79
CA ALA A 24 0.78 -4.64 4.87
C ALA A 24 1.10 -3.17 4.67
N ASP A 25 0.92 -2.42 5.75
CA ASP A 25 0.96 -0.97 5.74
C ASP A 25 1.84 -0.46 6.88
N ALA A 26 2.63 0.57 6.60
CA ALA A 26 3.40 1.28 7.60
C ALA A 26 2.60 2.49 8.10
N GLY A 27 2.13 2.40 9.35
CA GLY A 27 1.46 3.49 10.04
C GLY A 27 2.44 4.43 10.74
N GLY A 28 2.42 5.72 10.38
CA GLY A 28 3.11 6.79 11.10
C GLY A 28 2.11 7.57 11.96
N ARG A 29 2.48 7.87 13.22
CA ARG A 29 1.73 8.82 14.05
C ARG A 29 2.52 10.11 14.18
N ASP A 30 1.89 11.22 13.83
CA ASP A 30 2.40 12.54 14.11
C ASP A 30 2.43 12.76 15.63
N VAL A 31 3.61 13.10 16.16
CA VAL A 31 3.82 13.36 17.57
C VAL A 31 3.32 14.74 18.01
N THR A 32 3.13 15.65 17.06
CA THR A 32 2.74 17.05 17.31
C THR A 32 1.23 17.19 17.32
N ASP A 33 0.56 16.75 16.25
CA ASP A 33 -0.90 16.91 16.08
C ASP A 33 -1.68 15.61 16.35
N GLY A 34 -0.99 14.49 16.61
CA GLY A 34 -1.61 13.20 16.94
C GLY A 34 -2.23 12.46 15.75
N ASN A 35 -2.16 13.03 14.55
CA ASN A 35 -2.68 12.45 13.31
C ASN A 35 -2.00 11.12 12.96
N ARG A 36 -2.74 10.19 12.35
CA ARG A 36 -2.22 8.91 11.87
C ARG A 36 -2.27 8.88 10.36
N ALA A 37 -1.18 8.49 9.72
CA ALA A 37 -1.12 8.29 8.28
C ALA A 37 -0.64 6.86 7.98
N TYR A 38 -1.23 6.26 6.96
CA TYR A 38 -0.97 4.89 6.52
C TYR A 38 -0.38 4.91 5.10
N CYS A 39 0.62 4.08 4.83
CA CYS A 39 1.23 3.95 3.51
C CYS A 39 1.70 2.51 3.27
N ASN A 40 1.38 1.97 2.09
CA ASN A 40 1.74 0.60 1.74
C ASN A 40 3.25 0.40 1.77
N LEU A 41 3.66 -0.80 2.18
CA LEU A 41 5.06 -1.19 2.14
C LEU A 41 5.61 -1.18 0.71
N ASN A 42 6.89 -0.80 0.59
CA ASN A 42 7.56 -0.74 -0.70
C ASN A 42 7.73 -2.15 -1.29
N GLU A 43 7.16 -2.38 -2.45
CA GLU A 43 7.25 -3.65 -3.17
C GLU A 43 8.69 -3.98 -3.64
N GLY A 44 9.64 -3.05 -3.58
CA GLY A 44 11.02 -3.20 -4.09
C GLY A 44 11.26 -2.56 -5.47
N ILE A 45 12.35 -2.91 -6.13
CA ILE A 45 12.77 -2.35 -7.44
C ILE A 45 12.50 -3.39 -8.55
N GLY A 46 12.10 -2.93 -9.74
CA GLY A 46 11.88 -3.79 -10.92
C GLY A 46 10.39 -4.00 -11.25
N LYS A 47 9.99 -5.26 -11.48
CA LYS A 47 8.58 -5.62 -11.78
C LYS A 47 7.73 -5.46 -10.51
N VAL A 48 6.94 -4.39 -10.43
CA VAL A 48 6.11 -4.07 -9.25
C VAL A 48 4.69 -3.66 -9.66
N MET A 49 3.72 -3.89 -8.79
CA MET A 49 2.31 -3.63 -9.08
C MET A 49 2.03 -2.13 -9.23
N ARG A 50 2.76 -1.26 -8.50
CA ARG A 50 2.66 0.19 -8.66
C ARG A 50 3.03 0.72 -10.06
N PHE A 51 3.70 -0.10 -10.89
CA PHE A 51 3.99 0.20 -12.29
C PHE A 51 3.19 -0.69 -13.27
N GLY A 52 2.18 -1.40 -12.79
CA GLY A 52 1.28 -2.22 -13.62
C GLY A 52 1.78 -3.63 -13.93
N ALA A 53 2.77 -4.16 -13.20
CA ALA A 53 3.22 -5.54 -13.37
C ALA A 53 2.34 -6.50 -12.53
N TYR A 54 1.71 -7.49 -13.18
CA TYR A 54 0.83 -8.49 -12.55
C TYR A 54 1.28 -9.94 -12.78
N GLY A 55 2.57 -10.15 -13.06
CA GLY A 55 3.14 -11.49 -13.22
C GLY A 55 3.09 -12.33 -11.93
N GLU A 56 3.21 -13.65 -12.06
CA GLU A 56 3.10 -14.59 -10.95
C GLU A 56 4.13 -14.33 -9.84
N ASP A 57 5.34 -13.91 -10.20
CA ASP A 57 6.39 -13.49 -9.25
C ASP A 57 5.94 -12.29 -8.38
N VAL A 58 5.24 -11.32 -9.00
CA VAL A 58 4.78 -10.11 -8.32
C VAL A 58 3.63 -10.44 -7.37
N LEU A 59 2.67 -11.24 -7.82
CA LEU A 59 1.54 -11.69 -6.99
C LEU A 59 2.00 -12.55 -5.82
N THR A 60 2.98 -13.43 -6.03
CA THR A 60 3.56 -14.27 -4.97
C THR A 60 4.21 -13.42 -3.89
N ARG A 61 5.02 -12.43 -4.28
CA ARG A 61 5.62 -11.48 -3.33
C ARG A 61 4.55 -10.66 -2.61
N HIS A 62 3.50 -10.24 -3.30
CA HIS A 62 2.44 -9.44 -2.66
C HIS A 62 1.63 -10.25 -1.65
N ARG A 63 1.39 -11.54 -1.91
CA ARG A 63 0.79 -12.47 -0.94
C ARG A 63 1.66 -12.63 0.29
N TRP A 64 2.98 -12.75 0.11
CA TRP A 64 3.92 -12.80 1.23
C TRP A 64 3.89 -11.51 2.04
N MET A 65 3.97 -10.35 1.38
CA MET A 65 3.90 -9.03 2.05
C MET A 65 2.59 -8.83 2.81
N ARG A 66 1.47 -9.38 2.35
CA ARG A 66 0.17 -9.31 3.04
C ARG A 66 0.11 -10.10 4.36
N MET A 67 1.04 -11.04 4.57
CA MET A 67 1.12 -11.81 5.82
C MET A 67 2.05 -11.19 6.87
N CYS A 68 2.79 -10.14 6.51
CA CYS A 68 3.64 -9.37 7.42
C CYS A 68 2.82 -8.30 8.15
#